data_AF-A0A059CYP2-F1
#
_entry.id   AF-A0A059CYP2-F1
#
_cell.length_a   1.000
_cell.length_b   1.000
_cell.length_c   1.000
_cell.angle_alpha   90.00
_cell.angle_beta   90.00
_cell.angle_gamma   90.00
#
_symmetry.space_group_name_H-M   'P 1'
#
loop_
_entity.id
_entity.type
_entity.pdbx_description
1 polymer ?
#
loop_
_entity_poly.entity_id
_entity_poly.type
_entity_poly.pdbx_seq_one_letter_code
_entity_poly.pdbx_strand_id
1 'polypeptide(L)'
;MHWTVDEVPDQSLLNTAERRFLIPQLYKKYPNDHIDLNISLSSPEIRISENNIDATVYAELIIDVLEVGEVIPVACISLVIRGSGSVKILQNNLAGSVKLNNFAMSLKWSNIGNLRIYLIKPVIWTLIEMVFLPYVNAHLAKGFPLPIIHGFTLQDTDIVCSASTITVCSDVSYAEGET
;
A
#
# COMPACT_ATOMS: atom_id res chain seq x y z
N MET A 1 4.51 -5.50 9.10
CA MET A 1 5.57 -5.98 8.19
C MET A 1 6.67 -4.93 8.19
N HIS A 2 7.93 -5.38 8.15
CA HIS A 2 9.10 -4.52 7.97
C HIS A 2 9.54 -4.67 6.52
N TRP A 3 9.51 -3.61 5.72
CA TRP A 3 9.98 -3.66 4.34
C TRP A 3 11.22 -2.79 4.22
N THR A 4 12.36 -3.45 4.01
CA THR A 4 13.61 -2.80 3.60
C THR A 4 13.52 -2.55 2.10
N VAL A 5 13.73 -1.31 1.68
CA VAL A 5 13.52 -0.82 0.30
C VAL A 5 14.68 -1.27 -0.62
N ASP A 6 15.06 -2.54 -0.58
CA ASP A 6 16.07 -3.13 -1.48
C ASP A 6 15.48 -3.59 -2.83
N GLU A 7 14.15 -3.68 -2.91
CA GLU A 7 13.38 -4.18 -4.07
C GLU A 7 12.68 -3.06 -4.87
N VAL A 8 13.17 -1.83 -4.82
CA VAL A 8 12.71 -0.77 -5.73
C VAL A 8 13.42 -0.94 -7.09
N PRO A 9 12.73 -0.79 -8.24
CA PRO A 9 13.31 -1.07 -9.56
C PRO A 9 14.58 -0.25 -9.88
N ASP A 10 14.77 0.90 -9.24
CA ASP A 10 15.96 1.73 -9.35
C ASP A 10 16.71 1.77 -8.00
N GLN A 11 17.58 0.79 -7.78
CA GLN A 11 18.55 0.77 -6.68
C GLN A 11 19.57 1.94 -6.77
N SER A 12 19.68 2.60 -7.93
CA SER A 12 20.44 3.86 -8.13
C SER A 12 19.80 5.08 -7.44
N LEU A 13 18.85 4.86 -6.53
CA LEU A 13 18.24 5.91 -5.71
C LEU A 13 18.74 5.86 -4.26
N LEU A 14 19.68 4.98 -3.88
CA LEU A 14 20.06 4.74 -2.48
C LEU A 14 21.43 5.31 -2.08
N ASN A 15 22.03 6.18 -2.90
CA ASN A 15 23.29 6.87 -2.61
C ASN A 15 23.07 8.34 -2.19
N THR A 16 23.69 8.80 -1.09
CA THR A 16 23.64 10.20 -0.62
C THR A 16 24.16 11.19 -1.67
N ALA A 17 25.15 10.80 -2.48
CA ALA A 17 25.72 11.64 -3.54
C ALA A 17 24.70 11.91 -4.66
N GLU A 18 23.87 10.93 -4.99
CA GLU A 18 22.83 11.01 -6.04
C GLU A 18 21.56 11.73 -5.54
N ARG A 19 21.32 11.74 -4.21
CA ARG A 19 20.18 12.42 -3.56
C ARG A 19 20.46 13.83 -3.04
N ARG A 20 21.61 14.45 -3.36
CA ARG A 20 21.96 15.82 -2.93
C ARG A 20 20.84 16.85 -3.19
N PHE A 21 20.05 16.65 -4.26
CA PHE A 21 18.93 17.52 -4.60
C PHE A 21 17.65 17.23 -3.82
N LEU A 22 17.40 15.97 -3.44
CA LEU A 22 16.19 15.55 -2.72
C LEU A 22 16.29 15.86 -1.22
N ILE A 23 17.45 15.59 -0.61
CA ILE A 23 17.69 15.87 0.81
C ILE A 23 19.05 16.57 0.99
N PRO A 24 19.12 17.89 0.72
CA PRO A 24 20.39 18.62 0.75
C PRO A 24 21.05 18.64 2.13
N GLN A 25 20.27 18.56 3.20
CA GLN A 25 20.80 18.57 4.57
C GLN A 25 21.43 17.24 4.98
N LEU A 26 20.97 16.13 4.39
CA LEU A 26 21.53 14.80 4.63
C LEU A 26 22.96 14.74 4.10
N TYR A 27 23.16 15.13 2.84
CA TYR A 27 24.49 15.18 2.20
C TYR A 27 25.48 16.09 2.93
N LYS A 28 25.02 17.17 3.57
CA LYS A 28 25.89 18.07 4.34
C LYS A 28 26.43 17.44 5.62
N LYS A 29 25.63 16.59 6.28
CA LYS A 29 25.97 16.01 7.58
C LYS A 29 26.61 14.62 7.44
N TYR A 30 26.23 13.88 6.39
CA TYR A 30 26.65 12.51 6.09
C TYR A 30 27.06 12.41 4.60
N PRO A 31 28.24 12.92 4.22
CA PRO A 31 28.67 12.91 2.82
C PRO A 31 29.16 11.52 2.39
N ASN A 32 28.54 10.96 1.35
CA ASN A 32 28.87 9.65 0.74
C ASN A 32 28.53 8.42 1.60
N ASP A 33 27.73 8.56 2.65
CA ASP A 33 27.21 7.42 3.41
C ASP A 33 26.03 6.75 2.69
N HIS A 34 25.81 5.47 2.97
CA HIS A 34 24.66 4.73 2.46
C HIS A 34 23.38 5.11 3.22
N ILE A 35 22.25 5.16 2.49
CA ILE A 35 20.94 5.47 3.05
C ILE A 35 20.10 4.20 3.01
N ASP A 36 19.57 3.82 4.16
CA ASP A 36 18.52 2.81 4.26
C ASP A 36 17.17 3.49 4.50
N LEU A 37 16.15 3.00 3.80
CA LEU A 37 14.79 3.49 3.96
C LEU A 37 13.96 2.37 4.58
N ASN A 38 13.42 2.67 5.75
CA ASN A 38 12.64 1.72 6.53
C ASN A 38 11.18 2.11 6.53
N ILE A 39 10.30 1.24 6.01
CA ILE A 39 8.87 1.51 5.96
C ILE A 39 8.13 0.56 6.88
N SER A 40 7.39 1.14 7.83
CA SER A 40 6.46 0.44 8.71
C SER A 40 5.03 0.80 8.36
N LEU A 41 4.20 -0.20 8.05
CA LEU A 41 2.78 -0.01 7.72
C LEU A 41 1.86 -0.50 8.84
N SER A 42 0.79 0.24 9.11
CA SER A 42 -0.31 -0.16 9.97
C SER A 42 -1.23 -1.16 9.26
N SER A 43 -2.05 -1.86 10.05
CA SER A 43 -3.22 -2.54 9.49
C SER A 43 -4.15 -1.51 8.82
N PRO A 44 -4.73 -1.82 7.66
CA PRO A 44 -5.66 -0.94 6.97
C PRO A 44 -6.96 -0.79 7.78
N GLU A 45 -7.42 0.45 7.92
CA GLU A 45 -8.77 0.75 8.41
C GLU A 45 -9.75 0.72 7.25
N ILE A 46 -10.70 -0.21 7.29
CA ILE A 46 -11.72 -0.38 6.24
C ILE A 46 -13.05 0.19 6.75
N ARG A 47 -13.66 1.08 5.96
CA ARG A 47 -14.99 1.64 6.22
C ARG A 47 -15.91 1.30 5.07
N ILE A 48 -16.99 0.57 5.39
CA ILE A 48 -18.01 0.21 4.40
C ILE A 48 -19.23 1.09 4.66
N SER A 49 -19.58 1.88 3.65
CA SER A 49 -20.75 2.76 3.61
C SER A 49 -21.68 2.28 2.49
N GLU A 50 -22.82 2.96 2.32
CA GLU A 50 -23.70 2.69 1.18
C GLU A 50 -22.94 2.81 -0.13
N ASN A 51 -22.82 1.68 -0.84
CA ASN A 51 -22.14 1.51 -2.12
C ASN A 51 -20.68 1.97 -2.16
N ASN A 52 -20.02 2.14 -1.02
CA ASN A 52 -18.64 2.62 -0.96
C ASN A 52 -17.83 1.82 0.06
N ILE A 53 -16.60 1.46 -0.32
CA ILE A 53 -15.63 0.82 0.56
C ILE A 53 -14.41 1.74 0.58
N ASP A 54 -14.11 2.35 1.70
CA ASP A 54 -12.92 3.19 1.87
C ASP A 54 -11.87 2.43 2.67
N ALA A 55 -10.61 2.60 2.29
CA ALA A 55 -9.46 2.06 3.00
C ALA A 55 -8.49 3.19 3.36
N THR A 56 -8.09 3.26 4.62
CA THR A 56 -7.05 4.18 5.09
C THR A 56 -5.89 3.37 5.67
N VAL A 57 -4.67 3.65 5.22
CA VAL A 57 -3.45 3.03 5.71
C VAL A 57 -2.52 4.11 6.25
N TYR A 58 -1.98 3.87 7.44
CA TYR A 58 -0.95 4.71 8.03
C TYR A 58 0.40 4.03 7.83
N ALA A 59 1.41 4.82 7.46
CA ALA A 59 2.77 4.32 7.39
C ALA A 59 3.77 5.31 7.97
N GLU A 60 4.88 4.79 8.46
CA GLU A 60 6.03 5.57 8.91
C GLU A 60 7.23 5.19 8.06
N LEU A 61 7.82 6.19 7.40
CA LEU A 61 9.07 6.08 6.68
C LEU A 61 10.18 6.67 7.55
N ILE A 62 11.09 5.82 8.01
CA ILE A 62 12.30 6.22 8.71
C ILE A 62 13.44 6.22 7.71
N ILE A 63 14.20 7.30 7.70
CA ILE A 63 15.42 7.43 6.90
C ILE A 63 16.57 7.14 7.85
N ASP A 64 17.34 6.12 7.53
CA ASP A 64 18.51 5.67 8.27
C ASP A 64 19.78 5.95 7.45
N VAL A 65 20.86 6.28 8.15
CA VAL A 65 22.20 6.43 7.56
C VAL A 65 23.09 5.34 8.12
N LEU A 66 23.83 4.67 7.26
CA LEU A 66 24.85 3.70 7.66
C LEU A 66 26.21 4.40 7.76
N GLU A 67 26.63 4.74 8.97
CA GLU A 67 27.92 5.36 9.26
C GLU A 67 28.82 4.34 9.99
N VAL A 68 29.93 3.94 9.35
CA VAL A 68 30.95 3.03 9.94
C VAL A 68 30.34 1.75 10.55
N GLY A 69 29.28 1.21 9.93
CA GLY A 69 28.60 -0.02 10.36
C GLY A 69 27.52 0.17 11.43
N GLU A 70 27.22 1.41 11.83
CA GLU A 70 26.09 1.75 12.71
C GLU A 70 24.92 2.31 11.89
N VAL A 71 23.69 1.87 12.20
CA VAL A 71 22.45 2.36 11.58
C VAL A 71 21.90 3.50 12.43
N ILE A 72 21.93 4.72 11.88
CA ILE A 72 21.55 5.95 12.58
C ILE A 72 20.25 6.51 11.98
N PRO A 73 19.13 6.55 12.72
CA PRO A 73 17.88 7.13 12.25
C PRO A 73 17.96 8.67 12.23
N VAL A 74 17.84 9.25 11.04
CA VAL A 74 18.06 10.70 10.81
C VAL A 74 16.77 11.48 10.62
N ALA A 75 15.69 10.85 10.15
CA ALA A 75 14.38 11.48 10.06
C ALA A 75 13.24 10.46 10.02
N CYS A 76 12.04 10.89 10.42
CA CYS A 76 10.81 10.11 10.26
C CYS A 76 9.71 10.94 9.60
N ILE A 77 9.10 10.34 8.59
CA ILE A 77 7.99 10.90 7.81
C ILE A 77 6.77 10.01 8.04
N SER A 78 5.66 10.63 8.42
CA SER A 78 4.36 9.97 8.51
C SER A 78 3.64 10.06 7.16
N LEU A 79 3.00 8.97 6.76
CA LEU A 79 2.19 8.83 5.55
C LEU A 79 0.76 8.44 5.93
N VAL A 80 -0.21 9.07 5.27
CA VAL A 80 -1.63 8.67 5.30
C VAL A 80 -2.04 8.38 3.88
N ILE A 81 -2.36 7.13 3.56
CA ILE A 81 -2.74 6.67 2.23
C ILE A 81 -4.23 6.35 2.26
N ARG A 82 -5.00 6.95 1.36
CA ARG A 82 -6.45 6.77 1.29
C ARG A 82 -6.83 6.22 -0.08
N GLY A 83 -7.63 5.17 -0.08
CA GLY A 83 -8.12 4.54 -1.29
C GLY A 83 -9.59 4.15 -1.19
N SER A 84 -10.19 3.90 -2.34
CA SER A 84 -11.53 3.35 -2.48
C SER A 84 -11.44 1.95 -3.07
N GLY A 85 -12.18 1.02 -2.47
CA GLY A 85 -12.30 -0.36 -2.89
C GLY A 85 -13.60 -0.61 -3.66
N SER A 86 -13.57 -1.64 -4.49
CA SER A 86 -14.74 -2.23 -5.11
C SER A 86 -14.65 -3.75 -5.03
N VAL A 87 -15.80 -4.40 -4.91
CA VAL A 87 -15.91 -5.86 -4.81
C VAL A 87 -16.73 -6.40 -5.97
N LYS A 88 -16.43 -7.63 -6.38
CA LYS A 88 -17.14 -8.33 -7.44
C LYS A 88 -17.07 -9.84 -7.20
N ILE A 89 -18.07 -10.57 -7.69
CA ILE A 89 -17.99 -12.02 -7.76
C ILE A 89 -17.28 -12.42 -9.04
N LEU A 90 -16.25 -13.24 -8.90
CA LEU A 90 -15.58 -13.90 -10.01
C LEU A 90 -15.70 -15.40 -9.80
N GLN A 91 -16.50 -16.06 -10.65
CA GLN A 91 -16.91 -17.45 -10.47
C GLN A 91 -17.57 -17.64 -9.10
N ASN A 92 -16.82 -18.19 -8.14
CA ASN A 92 -17.26 -18.52 -6.79
C ASN A 92 -16.44 -17.77 -5.73
N ASN A 93 -15.63 -16.79 -6.13
CA ASN A 93 -14.79 -16.01 -5.23
C ASN A 93 -15.30 -14.57 -5.09
N LEU A 94 -15.25 -14.03 -3.87
CA LEU A 94 -15.36 -12.60 -3.66
C LEU A 94 -13.99 -11.97 -3.96
N ALA A 95 -13.90 -11.34 -5.12
CA ALA A 95 -12.73 -10.60 -5.55
C ALA A 95 -12.90 -9.11 -5.29
N GLY A 96 -11.78 -8.41 -5.19
CA GLY A 96 -11.74 -6.98 -4.96
C GLY A 96 -10.76 -6.25 -5.88
N SER A 97 -10.87 -4.93 -5.86
CA SER A 97 -9.85 -4.03 -6.35
C SER A 97 -9.86 -2.75 -5.52
N VAL A 98 -8.73 -2.07 -5.44
CA VAL A 98 -8.55 -0.80 -4.77
C VAL A 98 -7.97 0.23 -5.74
N LYS A 99 -8.41 1.48 -5.57
CA LYS A 99 -7.90 2.65 -6.26
C LYS A 99 -7.33 3.62 -5.22
N LEU A 100 -6.24 4.28 -5.56
CA LEU A 100 -5.69 5.35 -4.74
C LEU A 100 -6.53 6.60 -4.92
N ASN A 101 -7.03 7.18 -3.82
CA ASN A 101 -7.77 8.44 -3.84
C ASN A 101 -6.80 9.61 -3.64
N ASN A 102 -6.03 9.55 -2.56
CA ASN A 102 -4.99 10.51 -2.25
C ASN A 102 -3.99 9.93 -1.23
N PHE A 103 -2.92 10.69 -1.01
CA PHE A 103 -2.06 10.47 0.14
C PHE A 103 -1.55 11.80 0.69
N ALA A 104 -1.26 11.79 1.99
CA ALA A 104 -0.64 12.89 2.70
C ALA A 104 0.68 12.43 3.31
N MET A 105 1.62 13.37 3.43
CA MET A 105 2.91 13.18 4.06
C MET A 105 3.21 14.34 5.00
N SER A 106 3.74 14.04 6.18
CA SER A 106 4.19 15.04 7.14
C SER A 106 5.48 14.61 7.82
N LEU A 107 6.34 15.57 8.16
CA LEU A 107 7.55 15.30 8.92
C LEU A 107 7.18 15.11 10.40
N LYS A 108 7.47 13.93 10.96
CA LYS A 108 7.24 13.63 12.38
C LYS A 108 8.39 14.17 13.23
N TRP A 109 9.62 13.93 12.82
CA TRP A 109 10.84 14.48 13.43
C TRP A 109 12.02 14.40 12.45
N SER A 110 13.08 15.18 12.70
CA SER A 110 14.32 15.16 11.91
C SER A 110 15.52 15.65 12.71
N ASN A 111 16.60 14.87 12.71
CA ASN A 111 17.90 15.18 13.32
C ASN A 111 18.88 15.85 12.33
N ILE A 112 18.42 16.05 11.09
CA ILE A 112 19.15 16.70 9.99
C ILE A 112 18.51 18.04 9.58
N GLY A 113 17.60 18.56 10.42
CA GLY A 113 16.91 19.83 10.16
C GLY A 113 15.71 19.68 9.21
N ASN A 114 15.26 20.79 8.63
CA ASN A 114 14.01 20.79 7.86
C ASN A 114 14.13 20.01 6.55
N LEU A 115 13.25 19.01 6.38
CA LEU A 115 13.13 18.22 5.17
C LEU A 115 12.09 18.82 4.23
N ARG A 116 12.49 18.96 2.96
CA ARG A 116 11.60 19.43 1.90
C ARG A 116 10.70 18.29 1.43
N ILE A 117 9.65 18.01 2.19
CA ILE A 117 8.69 16.91 1.92
C ILE A 117 8.15 16.94 0.48
N TYR A 118 7.95 18.14 -0.08
CA TYR A 118 7.48 18.30 -1.47
C TYR A 118 8.41 17.70 -2.53
N LEU A 119 9.71 17.53 -2.24
CA LEU A 119 10.66 16.89 -3.14
C LEU A 119 10.57 15.37 -3.11
N ILE A 120 10.19 14.81 -1.95
CA ILE A 120 10.10 13.36 -1.74
C ILE A 120 8.73 12.85 -2.20
N LYS A 121 7.69 13.70 -2.10
CA LYS A 121 6.30 13.36 -2.42
C LYS A 121 6.11 12.69 -3.80
N PRO A 122 6.68 13.18 -4.92
CA PRO A 122 6.50 12.55 -6.23
C PRO A 122 7.08 11.14 -6.29
N VAL A 123 8.23 10.90 -5.65
CA VAL A 123 8.88 9.58 -5.61
C VAL A 123 7.98 8.57 -4.90
N ILE A 124 7.45 8.96 -3.73
CA ILE A 124 6.53 8.11 -2.95
C ILE A 124 5.23 7.85 -3.72
N TRP A 125 4.68 8.88 -4.38
CA TRP A 125 3.50 8.72 -5.23
C TRP A 125 3.72 7.67 -6.32
N THR A 126 4.82 7.79 -7.05
CA THR A 126 5.20 6.84 -8.12
C THR A 126 5.36 5.41 -7.58
N LEU A 127 6.00 5.24 -6.42
CA LEU A 127 6.12 3.92 -5.79
C LEU A 127 4.76 3.32 -5.43
N ILE A 128 3.86 4.12 -4.86
CA ILE A 128 2.51 3.65 -4.51
C ILE A 128 1.77 3.24 -5.78
N GLU A 129 1.77 4.06 -6.83
CA GLU A 129 1.01 3.77 -8.06
C GLU A 129 1.59 2.64 -8.90
N MET A 130 2.92 2.54 -9.03
CA MET A 130 3.56 1.58 -9.95
C MET A 130 3.91 0.25 -9.30
N VAL A 131 4.12 0.22 -7.98
CA VAL A 131 4.58 -1.01 -7.28
C VAL A 131 3.50 -1.53 -6.35
N PHE A 132 3.05 -0.73 -5.39
CA PHE A 132 2.13 -1.20 -4.36
C PHE A 132 0.71 -1.44 -4.90
N LEU A 133 0.15 -0.49 -5.64
CA LEU A 133 -1.22 -0.56 -6.12
C LEU A 133 -1.46 -1.76 -7.05
N PRO A 134 -0.57 -2.07 -8.02
CA PRO A 134 -0.72 -3.26 -8.86
C PRO A 134 -0.55 -4.55 -8.06
N TYR A 135 0.39 -4.60 -7.11
CA TYR A 135 0.59 -5.78 -6.25
C TYR A 135 -0.65 -6.08 -5.40
N VAL A 136 -1.22 -5.06 -4.74
CA VAL A 136 -2.43 -5.21 -3.93
C VAL A 136 -3.61 -5.61 -4.81
N ASN A 137 -3.79 -4.99 -5.97
CA ASN A 137 -4.86 -5.35 -6.90
C ASN A 137 -4.73 -6.77 -7.46
N ALA A 138 -3.51 -7.23 -7.75
CA ALA A 138 -3.27 -8.61 -8.16
C ALA A 138 -3.65 -9.61 -7.05
N HIS A 139 -3.41 -9.25 -5.78
CA HIS A 139 -3.82 -10.07 -4.65
C HIS A 139 -5.34 -10.05 -4.43
N LEU A 140 -5.97 -8.87 -4.44
CA LEU A 140 -7.42 -8.72 -4.28
C LEU A 140 -8.20 -9.36 -5.43
N ALA A 141 -7.65 -9.38 -6.65
CA ALA A 141 -8.27 -10.01 -7.81
C ALA A 141 -8.37 -11.54 -7.68
N LYS A 142 -7.45 -12.19 -6.94
CA LYS A 142 -7.58 -13.62 -6.60
C LYS A 142 -8.80 -13.87 -5.72
N GLY A 143 -9.11 -12.89 -4.86
CA GLY A 143 -10.24 -12.93 -3.95
C GLY A 143 -10.14 -14.02 -2.91
N PHE A 144 -11.26 -14.30 -2.25
CA PHE A 144 -11.42 -15.44 -1.37
C PHE A 144 -12.64 -16.27 -1.78
N PRO A 145 -12.58 -17.61 -1.66
CA PRO A 145 -13.69 -18.47 -2.04
C PRO A 145 -14.88 -18.25 -1.11
N LEU A 146 -16.06 -18.12 -1.69
CA LEU A 146 -17.30 -18.08 -0.93
C LEU A 146 -17.67 -19.49 -0.44
N PRO A 147 -18.30 -19.61 0.74
CA PRO A 147 -18.73 -20.89 1.28
C PRO A 147 -19.95 -21.38 0.49
N ILE A 148 -19.70 -22.10 -0.61
CA ILE A 148 -20.74 -22.66 -1.48
C ILE A 148 -20.87 -24.16 -1.21
N ILE A 149 -22.11 -24.65 -1.19
CA ILE A 149 -22.40 -26.07 -1.04
C ILE A 149 -21.89 -26.81 -2.28
N HIS A 150 -21.21 -27.93 -2.08
CA HIS A 150 -20.73 -28.76 -3.18
C HIS A 150 -21.87 -29.15 -4.14
N GLY A 151 -21.59 -29.10 -5.44
CA GLY A 151 -22.60 -29.35 -6.48
C GLY A 151 -23.43 -28.13 -6.85
N PHE A 152 -23.12 -26.94 -6.32
CA PHE A 152 -23.78 -25.68 -6.70
C PHE A 152 -22.79 -24.61 -7.16
N THR A 153 -23.26 -23.75 -8.06
CA THR A 153 -22.57 -22.54 -8.52
C THR A 153 -23.45 -21.31 -8.34
N LEU A 154 -22.83 -20.16 -8.11
CA LEU A 154 -23.54 -18.89 -8.00
C LEU A 154 -23.95 -18.40 -9.39
N GLN A 155 -25.19 -17.91 -9.49
CA GLN A 155 -25.77 -17.31 -10.68
C GLN A 155 -26.47 -16.00 -10.32
N ASP A 156 -26.47 -15.04 -11.24
CA ASP A 156 -27.17 -13.76 -11.11
C ASP A 156 -26.88 -13.06 -9.76
N THR A 157 -25.58 -12.94 -9.46
CA THR A 157 -25.11 -12.46 -8.17
C THR A 157 -25.05 -10.94 -8.09
N ASP A 158 -25.73 -10.39 -7.09
CA ASP A 158 -25.66 -8.99 -6.69
C ASP A 158 -24.85 -8.82 -5.40
N ILE A 159 -24.15 -7.68 -5.31
CA ILE A 159 -23.43 -7.29 -4.10
C ILE A 159 -24.00 -5.97 -3.57
N VAL A 160 -24.40 -5.98 -2.30
CA VAL A 160 -24.90 -4.80 -1.59
C VAL A 160 -23.95 -4.44 -0.47
N CYS A 161 -23.43 -3.22 -0.48
CA CYS A 161 -22.63 -2.66 0.60
C CYS A 161 -23.52 -1.78 1.48
N SER A 162 -23.65 -2.10 2.76
CA SER A 162 -24.46 -1.33 3.72
C SER A 162 -23.79 -1.31 5.08
N ALA A 163 -23.61 -0.12 5.65
CA ALA A 163 -23.19 0.14 7.03
C ALA A 163 -22.37 -0.99 7.69
N SER A 164 -21.08 -1.10 7.33
CA SER A 164 -20.13 -2.11 7.84
C SER A 164 -20.33 -3.55 7.35
N THR A 165 -21.23 -3.81 6.40
CA THR A 165 -21.49 -5.14 5.85
C THR A 165 -21.42 -5.17 4.33
N ILE A 166 -20.94 -6.29 3.79
CA ILE A 166 -21.00 -6.64 2.37
C ILE A 166 -21.90 -7.88 2.28
N THR A 167 -23.04 -7.72 1.64
CA THR A 167 -24.01 -8.79 1.42
C THR A 167 -23.90 -9.28 0.00
N VAL A 168 -23.77 -10.59 -0.17
CA VAL A 168 -23.79 -11.25 -1.47
C VAL A 168 -25.15 -11.93 -1.60
N CYS A 169 -25.94 -11.49 -2.57
CA CYS A 169 -27.25 -12.04 -2.91
C CYS A 169 -27.11 -12.78 -4.23
N SER A 170 -27.40 -14.07 -4.29
CA SER A 170 -27.22 -14.84 -5.51
C SER A 170 -28.26 -15.94 -5.61
N ASP A 171 -28.66 -16.23 -6.84
CA ASP A 171 -29.30 -17.49 -7.16
C ASP A 171 -28.25 -18.60 -7.22
N VAL A 172 -28.69 -19.85 -7.08
CA VAL A 172 -27.83 -21.04 -7.14
C VAL A 172 -28.30 -21.98 -8.23
N SER A 173 -27.36 -22.50 -8.99
CA SER A 173 -27.60 -23.54 -10.01
C SER A 173 -26.84 -24.81 -9.66
N TYR A 174 -27.41 -25.97 -9.98
CA TYR A 174 -26.72 -27.24 -9.80
C TYR A 174 -25.59 -27.37 -10.82
N ALA A 175 -24.38 -27.58 -10.34
CA ALA A 175 -23.23 -27.87 -11.18
C ALA A 175 -23.34 -29.33 -11.62
N GLU A 176 -23.87 -29.59 -12.82
CA GLU A 176 -23.82 -30.92 -13.42
C GLU A 176 -22.35 -31.39 -13.44
N GLY A 177 -22.08 -32.50 -12.75
CA GLY A 177 -20.77 -33.12 -12.77
C GLY A 177 -20.42 -33.53 -14.19
N GLU A 178 -19.23 -33.17 -14.66
CA GLU A 178 -18.61 -33.86 -15.79
C GLU A 178 -18.66 -35.36 -15.49
N THR A 179 -19.34 -36.11 -16.37
CA THR A 179 -19.39 -37.57 -16.34
C THR A 179 -18.14 -38.16 -16.95
#